data_AF-A0A955TNP4-F1
#
_entry.id   AF-A0A955TNP4-F1
#
_cell.length_a   1.000
_cell.length_b   1.000
_cell.length_c   1.000
_cell.angle_alpha   90.00
_cell.angle_beta   90.00
_cell.angle_gamma   90.00
#
_symmetry.space_group_name_H-M   'P 1'
#
loop_
_entity.id
_entity.type
_entity.pdbx_description
1 polymer ?
#
loop_
_entity_poly.entity_id
_entity_poly.type
_entity_poly.pdbx_seq_one_letter_code
_entity_poly.pdbx_strand_id
1 'polypeptide(L)'
;MCSKKVILGVLVSLSVIVLTGCDFRRVVVNNPLVAESLERLVPGQSTVQDVARVLGAPDEIEEGAQGMVFRYRYGDSKTMRVNFGWLLRIFLPVAPSMNLGKGEGETYILHVAMRPNLTYDHSVIQPPPDPPHFGFWPF
;
A
#
# COMPACT_ATOMS: atom_id res chain seq x y z
N MET A 1 -43.93 -22.46 -21.26
CA MET A 1 -43.61 -21.06 -21.66
C MET A 1 -43.03 -20.34 -20.47
N CYS A 2 -41.70 -20.26 -20.37
CA CYS A 2 -41.06 -19.44 -19.34
C CYS A 2 -41.23 -17.97 -19.75
N SER A 3 -41.99 -17.20 -18.97
CA SER A 3 -42.38 -15.84 -19.31
C SER A 3 -41.13 -14.96 -19.45
N LYS A 4 -40.97 -14.26 -20.58
CA LYS A 4 -39.81 -13.38 -20.84
C LYS A 4 -39.55 -12.38 -19.70
N LYS A 5 -40.61 -11.99 -18.97
CA LYS A 5 -40.55 -11.12 -17.79
C LYS A 5 -39.87 -11.80 -16.58
N VAL A 6 -40.07 -13.10 -16.39
CA VAL A 6 -39.42 -13.89 -15.33
C VAL A 6 -37.94 -14.09 -15.65
N ILE A 7 -37.62 -14.40 -16.91
CA ILE A 7 -36.22 -14.54 -17.36
C ILE A 7 -35.46 -13.22 -17.19
N LEU A 8 -36.08 -12.10 -17.55
CA LEU A 8 -35.48 -10.77 -17.37
C LEU A 8 -35.28 -10.44 -15.89
N GLY A 9 -36.25 -10.74 -15.03
CA GLY A 9 -36.14 -10.53 -13.58
C GLY A 9 -35.01 -11.35 -12.95
N VAL A 10 -34.85 -12.61 -13.36
CA VAL A 10 -33.77 -13.48 -12.89
C VAL A 10 -32.40 -12.96 -13.33
N LEU A 11 -32.26 -12.54 -14.60
CA LEU A 11 -31.01 -11.97 -15.12
C LEU A 11 -30.61 -10.70 -14.37
N VAL A 12 -31.55 -9.78 -14.13
CA VAL A 12 -31.29 -8.53 -13.41
C VAL A 12 -30.91 -8.82 -11.96
N SER A 13 -31.63 -9.71 -11.27
CA SER A 13 -31.31 -10.12 -9.90
C SER A 13 -29.92 -10.75 -9.80
N LEU A 14 -29.55 -11.59 -10.77
CA LEU A 14 -28.24 -12.23 -10.80
C LEU A 14 -27.11 -11.21 -11.04
N SER A 15 -27.32 -10.24 -11.94
CA SER A 15 -26.37 -9.15 -12.17
C SER A 15 -26.17 -8.27 -10.93
N VAL A 16 -27.25 -7.93 -10.21
CA VAL A 16 -27.17 -7.14 -8.97
C VAL A 16 -26.36 -7.88 -7.90
N ILE A 17 -26.59 -9.19 -7.74
CA ILE A 17 -25.86 -10.04 -6.80
C ILE A 17 -24.35 -10.05 -7.11
N VAL A 18 -23.97 -10.21 -8.38
CA VAL A 18 -22.56 -10.22 -8.79
C VAL A 18 -21.88 -8.86 -8.56
N LEU A 19 -22.61 -7.76 -8.79
CA LEU A 19 -22.06 -6.40 -8.63
C LEU A 19 -21.81 -6.02 -7.16
N THR A 20 -22.60 -6.55 -6.21
CA THR A 20 -22.41 -6.24 -4.77
C THR A 20 -21.17 -6.86 -4.13
N GLY A 21 -20.53 -7.84 -4.78
CA GLY A 21 -19.33 -8.49 -4.26
C GLY A 21 -18.01 -7.81 -4.62
N CYS A 22 -18.03 -6.78 -5.46
CA CYS A 22 -16.81 -6.13 -5.95
C CYS A 22 -16.31 -5.09 -4.92
N ASP A 23 -15.10 -5.28 -4.40
CA ASP A 23 -14.46 -4.42 -3.41
C ASP A 23 -13.13 -3.89 -3.98
N PHE A 24 -13.07 -2.57 -4.22
CA PHE A 24 -11.85 -1.88 -4.60
C PHE A 24 -11.17 -1.37 -3.32
N ARG A 25 -10.02 -1.97 -3.00
CA ARG A 25 -9.23 -1.54 -1.83
C ARG A 25 -7.92 -0.93 -2.25
N ARG A 26 -7.71 0.30 -1.79
CA ARG A 26 -6.40 0.94 -1.77
C ARG A 26 -5.68 0.52 -0.48
N VAL A 27 -4.48 -0.03 -0.62
CA VAL A 27 -3.61 -0.40 0.49
C VAL A 27 -2.42 0.54 0.46
N VAL A 28 -2.41 1.49 1.39
CA VAL A 28 -1.32 2.43 1.58
C VAL A 28 -0.36 1.88 2.64
N VAL A 29 0.90 1.69 2.26
CA VAL A 29 2.01 1.33 3.15
C VAL A 29 2.69 2.63 3.58
N ASN A 30 2.39 3.06 4.81
CA ASN A 30 2.89 4.29 5.43
C ASN A 30 2.50 5.60 4.68
N ASN A 31 2.57 6.75 5.36
CA ASN A 31 2.17 8.01 4.73
C ASN A 31 3.16 8.41 3.63
N PRO A 32 2.71 8.78 2.42
CA PRO A 32 3.62 9.17 1.34
C PRO A 32 4.53 10.31 1.81
N LEU A 33 5.83 10.16 1.60
CA LEU A 33 6.83 11.18 1.90
C LEU A 33 6.46 12.48 1.23
N VAL A 34 6.09 13.47 2.04
CA VAL A 34 5.96 14.84 1.57
C VAL A 34 7.37 15.39 1.51
N ALA A 35 7.87 15.72 0.30
CA ALA A 35 9.21 16.29 0.11
C ALA A 35 9.45 17.51 1.03
N GLU A 36 8.39 18.28 1.29
CA GLU A 36 8.35 19.41 2.24
C GLU A 36 8.72 19.06 3.69
N SER A 37 8.51 17.81 4.11
CA SER A 37 8.91 17.35 5.44
C SER A 37 10.42 17.16 5.54
N LEU A 38 11.07 16.70 4.47
CA LEU A 38 12.53 16.50 4.43
C LEU A 38 13.29 17.82 4.38
N GLU A 39 12.71 18.87 3.81
CA GLU A 39 13.32 20.23 3.78
C GLU A 39 13.56 20.81 5.18
N ARG A 40 12.85 20.32 6.21
CA ARG A 40 13.06 20.75 7.60
C ARG A 40 14.29 20.12 8.25
N LEU A 41 14.87 19.10 7.65
CA LEU A 41 16.04 18.40 8.17
C LEU A 41 17.31 19.06 7.64
N VAL A 42 18.10 19.64 8.55
CA VAL A 42 19.35 20.33 8.23
C VAL A 42 20.53 19.39 8.52
N PRO A 43 21.36 19.06 7.52
CA PRO A 43 22.55 18.24 7.71
C PRO A 43 23.45 18.79 8.82
N GLY A 44 23.87 17.90 9.73
CA GLY A 44 24.76 18.22 10.85
C GLY A 44 24.12 18.97 12.03
N GLN A 45 22.87 19.43 11.92
CA GLN A 45 22.13 20.08 13.02
C GLN A 45 20.97 19.21 13.52
N SER A 46 20.19 18.65 12.59
CA SER A 46 19.04 17.81 12.95
C SER A 46 19.51 16.51 13.57
N THR A 47 18.89 16.14 14.69
CA THR A 47 19.22 14.92 15.44
C THR A 47 18.31 13.76 15.02
N VAL A 48 18.64 12.55 15.46
CA VAL A 48 17.74 11.37 15.33
C VAL A 48 16.34 11.65 15.86
N GLN A 49 16.20 12.43 16.94
CA GLN A 49 14.89 12.77 17.51
C GLN A 49 14.09 13.70 16.60
N ASP A 50 14.75 14.64 15.93
CA ASP A 50 14.10 15.54 14.97
C ASP A 50 13.65 14.76 13.74
N VAL A 51 14.48 13.83 13.27
CA VAL A 51 14.14 12.94 12.16
C VAL A 51 12.94 12.06 12.52
N ALA A 52 12.93 11.47 13.72
CA ALA A 52 11.81 10.66 14.19
C ALA A 52 10.52 11.47 14.40
N ARG A 53 10.61 12.75 14.78
CA ARG A 53 9.44 13.65 14.86
C ARG A 53 8.87 13.99 13.48
N VAL A 54 9.73 14.12 12.47
CA VAL A 54 9.35 14.53 11.12
C VAL A 54 8.85 13.35 10.29
N LEU A 55 9.56 12.21 10.33
CA LEU A 55 9.33 11.04 9.49
C LEU A 55 8.62 9.89 10.20
N GLY A 56 8.55 9.91 11.53
CA GLY A 56 8.04 8.81 12.35
C GLY A 56 9.12 7.78 12.69
N ALA A 57 8.69 6.59 13.13
CA ALA A 57 9.60 5.50 13.42
C ALA A 57 10.07 4.83 12.11
N PRO A 58 11.37 4.51 11.97
CA PRO A 58 11.88 3.78 10.82
C PRO A 58 11.39 2.33 10.82
N ASP A 59 11.22 1.77 9.62
CA ASP A 59 10.86 0.35 9.46
C ASP A 59 12.06 -0.55 9.75
N GLU A 60 13.25 -0.14 9.31
CA GLU A 60 14.50 -0.86 9.49
C GLU A 60 15.63 0.11 9.88
N ILE A 61 16.51 -0.35 10.76
CA ILE A 61 17.71 0.37 11.21
C ILE A 61 18.91 -0.53 10.92
N GLU A 62 19.86 -0.04 10.12
CA GLU A 62 21.12 -0.71 9.84
C GLU A 62 22.26 0.10 10.47
N GLU A 63 23.07 -0.54 11.31
CA GLU A 63 24.24 0.07 11.94
C GLU A 63 25.50 -0.36 11.19
N GLY A 64 26.29 0.61 10.75
CA GLY A 64 27.52 0.39 9.98
C GLY A 64 28.70 1.15 10.56
N ALA A 65 29.90 0.85 10.08
CA ALA A 65 31.14 1.48 10.56
C ALA A 65 31.20 3.00 10.33
N GLN A 66 30.38 3.54 9.42
CA GLN A 66 30.31 4.97 9.09
C GLN A 66 29.11 5.69 9.73
N GLY A 67 28.29 4.99 10.52
CA GLY A 67 27.10 5.56 11.16
C GLY A 67 25.88 4.64 11.04
N MET A 68 24.70 5.20 11.26
CA MET A 68 23.43 4.46 11.19
C MET A 68 22.66 4.85 9.93
N VAL A 69 21.99 3.89 9.31
CA VAL A 69 21.11 4.10 8.16
C VAL A 69 19.70 3.70 8.56
N PHE A 70 18.78 4.64 8.50
CA PHE A 70 17.36 4.38 8.71
C PHE A 70 16.68 4.19 7.36
N ARG A 71 15.92 3.11 7.24
CA ARG A 71 15.18 2.79 6.03
C ARG A 71 13.70 2.95 6.32
N TYR A 72 13.06 3.77 5.51
CA TYR A 72 11.63 4.00 5.56
C TYR A 72 11.01 3.55 4.24
N ARG A 73 9.99 2.70 4.32
CA ARG A 73 9.25 2.19 3.17
C ARG A 73 7.93 2.92 3.07
N TYR A 74 7.67 3.48 1.89
CA TYR A 74 6.43 4.19 1.59
C TYR A 74 5.88 3.69 0.29
N GLY A 75 4.59 3.39 0.23
CA GLY A 75 4.00 2.99 -1.03
C GLY A 75 2.50 2.95 -1.05
N ASP A 76 1.95 2.98 -2.26
CA ASP A 76 0.52 2.88 -2.49
C ASP A 76 0.26 1.77 -3.49
N SER A 77 -0.46 0.74 -3.04
CA SER A 77 -0.87 -0.37 -3.88
C SER A 77 -2.39 -0.39 -4.02
N LYS A 78 -2.87 -0.65 -5.22
CA LYS A 78 -4.31 -0.77 -5.51
C LYS A 78 -4.65 -2.23 -5.75
N THR A 79 -5.63 -2.73 -5.03
CA THR A 79 -6.09 -4.12 -5.16
C THR A 79 -7.58 -4.13 -5.49
N MET A 80 -7.95 -4.98 -6.44
CA MET A 80 -9.34 -5.24 -6.79
C MET A 80 -9.68 -6.65 -6.31
N ARG A 81 -10.68 -6.77 -5.44
CA ARG A 81 -11.11 -8.03 -4.85
C ARG A 81 -12.58 -8.26 -5.14
N VAL A 82 -12.96 -9.52 -5.27
CA VAL A 82 -14.35 -9.93 -5.16
C VAL A 82 -14.50 -10.73 -3.88
N ASN A 83 -15.39 -10.26 -3.02
CA ASN A 83 -15.79 -10.92 -1.79
C ASN A 83 -17.07 -11.72 -2.05
N PHE A 84 -16.92 -13.02 -2.28
CA PHE A 84 -18.05 -13.94 -2.45
C PHE A 84 -18.76 -14.24 -1.12
N GLY A 85 -18.13 -13.89 0.00
CA GLY A 85 -18.68 -14.10 1.33
C GLY A 85 -19.83 -13.17 1.70
N TRP A 86 -20.02 -12.01 1.06
CA TRP A 86 -21.21 -11.18 1.32
C TRP A 86 -22.51 -11.97 1.13
N LEU A 87 -22.58 -12.82 0.11
CA LEU A 87 -23.75 -13.65 -0.18
C LEU A 87 -23.77 -14.94 0.65
N LEU A 88 -22.62 -15.54 0.88
CA LEU A 88 -22.49 -16.85 1.53
C LEU A 88 -22.36 -16.77 3.06
N ARG A 89 -22.23 -15.58 3.65
CA ARG A 89 -22.13 -15.36 5.12
C ARG A 89 -23.35 -15.85 5.89
N ILE A 90 -24.48 -16.06 5.21
CA ILE A 90 -25.67 -16.68 5.79
C ILE A 90 -25.42 -18.18 6.11
N PHE A 91 -24.56 -18.85 5.34
CA PHE A 91 -24.36 -20.30 5.42
C PHE A 91 -22.93 -20.72 5.79
N LEU A 92 -21.92 -19.86 5.56
CA LEU A 92 -20.52 -20.16 5.81
C LEU A 92 -19.91 -19.18 6.81
N PRO A 93 -19.18 -19.68 7.84
CA PRO A 93 -18.50 -18.83 8.82
C PRO A 93 -17.29 -18.09 8.23
N VAL A 94 -16.79 -18.53 7.07
CA VAL A 94 -15.63 -17.95 6.40
C VAL A 94 -16.03 -17.48 5.00
N ALA A 95 -15.70 -16.23 4.70
CA ALA A 95 -15.94 -15.58 3.43
C ALA A 95 -14.74 -15.80 2.48
N PRO A 96 -14.87 -16.62 1.41
CA PRO A 96 -13.83 -16.69 0.41
C PRO A 96 -13.77 -15.35 -0.35
N SER A 97 -12.57 -14.78 -0.46
CA SER A 97 -12.31 -13.61 -1.28
C SER A 97 -11.29 -13.97 -2.36
N MET A 98 -11.49 -13.46 -3.57
CA MET A 98 -10.58 -13.63 -4.69
C MET A 98 -10.05 -12.27 -5.11
N ASN A 99 -8.74 -12.15 -5.31
CA ASN A 99 -8.16 -10.96 -5.93
C ASN A 99 -8.38 -11.07 -7.44
N LEU A 100 -9.06 -10.09 -8.04
CA LEU A 100 -9.22 -10.01 -9.50
C LEU A 100 -8.09 -9.20 -10.15
N GLY A 101 -7.50 -8.30 -9.38
CA GLY A 101 -6.44 -7.42 -9.85
C GLY A 101 -5.55 -6.98 -8.70
N LYS A 102 -4.24 -6.94 -8.97
CA LYS A 102 -3.25 -6.36 -8.07
C LYS A 102 -2.41 -5.40 -8.89
N GLY A 103 -2.45 -4.13 -8.50
CA GLY A 103 -1.40 -3.18 -8.88
C GLY A 103 -0.19 -3.47 -8.03
N GLU A 104 0.98 -3.60 -8.66
CA GLU A 104 2.22 -3.44 -7.93
C GLU A 104 2.24 -2.06 -7.28
N GLY A 105 2.53 -2.04 -5.99
CA GLY A 105 2.63 -0.79 -5.26
C GLY A 105 3.95 -0.13 -5.58
N GLU A 106 3.90 1.16 -5.89
CA GLU A 106 5.09 2.01 -5.94
C GLU A 106 5.67 2.06 -4.53
N THR A 107 6.63 1.19 -4.23
CA THR A 107 7.27 1.19 -2.91
C THR A 107 8.56 1.96 -3.02
N TYR A 108 8.53 3.22 -2.60
CA TYR A 108 9.70 4.06 -2.45
C TYR A 108 10.40 3.71 -1.15
N ILE A 109 11.71 3.51 -1.22
CA ILE A 109 12.55 3.31 -0.04
C ILE A 109 13.36 4.59 0.16
N LEU A 110 13.14 5.27 1.28
CA LEU A 110 13.98 6.38 1.70
C LEU A 110 15.06 5.87 2.65
N HIS A 111 16.30 6.11 2.25
CA HIS A 111 17.47 5.92 3.09
C HIS A 111 17.82 7.24 3.74
N VAL A 112 17.86 7.27 5.07
CA VAL A 112 18.32 8.40 5.85
C VAL A 112 19.63 8.00 6.52
N ALA A 113 20.73 8.58 6.08
CA ALA A 113 22.04 8.37 6.66
C ALA A 113 22.24 9.29 7.87
N MET A 114 22.64 8.71 8.99
CA MET A 114 23.05 9.37 10.21
C MET A 114 24.55 9.23 10.39
N ARG A 115 25.19 10.32 10.79
CA ARG A 115 26.61 10.35 11.14
C ARG A 115 26.82 9.69 12.53
N PRO A 116 28.06 9.27 12.90
CA PRO A 116 28.30 8.59 14.18
C PRO A 116 27.95 9.41 15.43
N ASN A 117 27.88 10.74 15.30
CA ASN A 117 27.42 11.66 16.34
C ASN A 117 25.89 11.79 16.42
N LEU A 118 25.12 10.92 15.74
CA LEU A 118 23.65 10.91 15.72
C LEU A 118 23.01 12.15 15.07
N THR A 119 23.75 12.86 14.23
CA THR A 119 23.19 13.95 13.42
C THR A 119 22.84 13.45 12.01
N TYR A 120 21.76 13.98 11.47
CA TYR A 120 21.36 13.77 10.08
C TYR A 120 22.48 14.20 9.13
N ASP A 121 22.78 13.36 8.15
CA ASP A 121 23.79 13.64 7.13
C ASP A 121 23.13 13.93 5.78
N HIS A 122 22.47 12.94 5.20
CA HIS A 122 21.76 13.07 3.93
C HIS A 122 20.66 12.01 3.78
N SER A 123 19.74 12.26 2.85
CA SER A 123 18.67 11.33 2.51
C SER A 123 18.64 11.01 1.03
N VAL A 124 18.43 9.75 0.66
CA VAL A 124 18.31 9.30 -0.73
C VAL A 124 17.02 8.50 -0.89
N ILE A 125 16.19 8.90 -1.85
CA ILE A 125 15.03 8.12 -2.28
C ILE A 125 15.51 7.16 -3.37
N GLN A 126 15.36 5.86 -3.13
CA GLN A 126 15.59 4.88 -4.19
C GLN A 126 14.46 4.97 -5.22
N PRO A 127 14.76 5.11 -6.51
CA PRO A 127 13.75 5.05 -7.55
C PRO A 127 13.08 3.66 -7.55
N PRO A 128 11.78 3.60 -7.83
CA PRO A 128 11.06 2.34 -7.89
C PRO A 128 11.66 1.47 -9.01
N PRO A 129 11.84 0.16 -8.77
CA PRO A 129 12.55 -0.72 -9.69
C PRO A 129 11.87 -0.91 -11.05
N ASP A 130 10.55 -0.67 -11.16
CA ASP A 130 9.78 -0.67 -12.41
C ASP A 130 8.49 0.17 -12.25
N PRO A 131 7.94 0.75 -13.34
CA PRO A 131 6.63 1.40 -13.28
C PRO A 131 5.54 0.39 -12.89
N PRO A 132 4.58 0.78 -12.03
CA PRO A 132 3.62 -0.12 -11.42
C PRO A 132 2.66 -0.61 -12.48
N HIS A 133 2.73 -1.90 -12.76
CA HIS A 133 1.78 -2.52 -13.66
C HIS A 133 0.58 -3.05 -12.87
N PHE A 134 -0.61 -2.80 -13.41
CA PHE A 134 -1.82 -3.44 -12.93
C PHE A 134 -2.02 -4.74 -13.70
N GLY A 135 -1.78 -5.86 -13.04
CA GLY A 135 -2.13 -7.16 -13.58
C GLY A 135 -3.63 -7.42 -13.41
N PHE A 136 -4.26 -8.03 -14.41
CA PHE A 136 -5.52 -8.76 -14.27
C PHE A 136 -5.23 -10.28 -14.26
N TRP A 137 -5.93 -11.04 -13.41
CA TRP A 137 -5.65 -12.45 -13.05
C TRP A 137 -5.20 -13.31 -14.24
N PRO A 138 -4.25 -14.28 -14.12
CA PRO A 138 -3.58 -14.82 -12.94
C PRO A 138 -2.10 -14.38 -12.92
N PHE A 139 -1.85 -13.19 -12.40
CA PHE A 139 -0.50 -12.61 -12.29
C PHE A 139 0.33 -13.33 -11.22
#